data_AF-A0A525D9B3-F1
#
_entry.id   AF-A0A525D9B3-F1
#
_cell.length_a   1.000
_cell.length_b   1.000
_cell.length_c   1.000
_cell.angle_alpha   90.00
_cell.angle_beta   90.00
_cell.angle_gamma   90.00
#
_symmetry.space_group_name_H-M   'P 1'
#
loop_
_entity.id
_entity.type
_entity.pdbx_description
1 polymer ?
#
loop_
_entity_poly.entity_id
_entity_poly.type
_entity_poly.pdbx_seq_one_letter_code
_entity_poly.pdbx_strand_id
1 'polypeptide(L)'
;MIEGFYSLLEAVGFTHPLHPVIVHVPMGMAIASVAFMLAHFKWSDKNFAQSAFHANLLGLLFVVPVYIAGLLDWQQWFGGDLTGLIIVKMIFGVILTIALAYGVWIKTQGASEKKLLITYLAILGISGVLGYSGGELLYGG
;
A
#
# COMPACT_ATOMS: atom_id res chain seq x y z
N MET A 1 -21.52 -1.48 -15.93
CA MET A 1 -21.10 -0.38 -15.03
C MET A 1 -19.58 -0.21 -15.03
N ILE A 2 -18.79 -1.28 -14.84
CA ILE A 2 -17.33 -1.24 -14.90
C ILE A 2 -16.84 -0.78 -16.28
N GLU A 3 -17.32 -1.39 -17.36
CA GLU A 3 -16.97 -1.00 -18.74
C GLU A 3 -17.25 0.48 -19.02
N GLY A 4 -18.43 0.99 -18.64
CA GLY A 4 -18.78 2.41 -18.83
C GLY A 4 -17.87 3.38 -18.06
N PHE A 5 -17.34 2.96 -16.91
CA PHE A 5 -16.33 3.75 -16.18
C PHE A 5 -14.99 3.77 -16.92
N TYR A 6 -14.51 2.64 -17.44
CA TYR A 6 -13.29 2.62 -18.25
C TYR A 6 -13.46 3.34 -19.59
N SER A 7 -14.63 3.28 -20.23
CA SER A 7 -14.90 4.06 -21.45
C SER A 7 -14.87 5.58 -21.21
N LEU A 8 -15.28 6.05 -20.03
CA LEU A 8 -15.13 7.45 -19.63
C LEU A 8 -13.65 7.85 -19.46
N LEU A 9 -12.86 6.97 -18.84
CA LEU A 9 -11.42 7.18 -18.69
C LEU A 9 -10.70 7.18 -20.04
N GLU A 10 -11.09 6.29 -20.95
CA GLU A 10 -10.58 6.23 -22.31
C GLU A 10 -10.91 7.50 -23.10
N ALA A 11 -12.10 8.09 -22.91
CA ALA A 11 -12.49 9.34 -23.54
C ALA A 11 -11.58 10.54 -23.15
N VAL A 12 -10.90 10.47 -22.00
CA VAL A 12 -9.89 11.44 -21.56
C VAL A 12 -8.45 10.96 -21.79
N GLY A 13 -8.27 9.86 -22.52
CA GLY A 13 -6.96 9.31 -22.92
C GLY A 13 -6.33 8.34 -21.92
N PHE A 14 -7.06 7.90 -20.89
CA PHE A 14 -6.54 6.95 -19.90
C PHE A 14 -7.01 5.52 -20.22
N THR A 15 -6.08 4.71 -20.74
CA THR A 15 -6.35 3.33 -21.20
C THR A 15 -5.65 2.26 -20.35
N HIS A 16 -5.04 2.66 -19.23
CA HIS A 16 -4.25 1.78 -18.38
C HIS A 16 -5.03 1.31 -17.14
N PRO A 17 -4.60 0.21 -16.48
CA PRO A 17 -5.13 -0.17 -15.18
C PRO A 17 -4.90 0.93 -14.12
N LEU A 18 -5.87 1.12 -13.23
CA LEU A 18 -5.83 2.15 -12.19
C LEU A 18 -4.99 1.72 -10.97
N HIS A 19 -5.10 0.45 -10.58
CA HIS A 19 -4.49 -0.12 -9.39
C HIS A 19 -2.97 0.10 -9.34
N PRO A 20 -2.20 -0.11 -10.43
CA PRO A 20 -0.78 0.18 -10.42
C PRO A 20 -0.46 1.63 -10.09
N VAL A 21 -1.26 2.62 -10.51
CA VAL A 21 -1.02 4.02 -10.15
C VAL A 21 -1.27 4.25 -8.67
N ILE A 22 -2.41 3.76 -8.16
CA ILE A 22 -2.84 4.06 -6.79
C ILE A 22 -2.01 3.32 -5.75
N VAL A 23 -1.55 2.10 -6.03
CA VAL A 23 -0.77 1.28 -5.08
C VAL A 23 0.59 1.91 -4.71
N HIS A 24 1.12 2.80 -5.55
CA HIS A 24 2.35 3.55 -5.23
C HIS A 24 2.18 4.43 -3.99
N VAL A 25 0.97 4.88 -3.66
CA VAL A 25 0.74 5.72 -2.48
C VAL A 25 1.05 4.96 -1.18
N PRO A 26 0.36 3.85 -0.83
CA PRO A 26 0.68 3.14 0.40
C PRO A 26 2.11 2.56 0.40
N MET A 27 2.64 2.16 -0.76
CA MET A 27 4.04 1.69 -0.86
C MET A 27 5.05 2.82 -0.57
N GLY A 28 4.86 3.98 -1.17
CA GLY A 28 5.67 5.17 -0.90
C GLY A 28 5.55 5.62 0.56
N MET A 29 4.36 5.52 1.14
CA MET A 29 4.13 5.82 2.56
C MET A 29 4.81 4.83 3.51
N ALA A 30 4.90 3.54 3.14
CA ALA A 30 5.67 2.55 3.90
C ALA A 30 7.18 2.88 3.89
N ILE A 31 7.72 3.31 2.75
CA ILE A 31 9.11 3.77 2.64
C ILE A 31 9.31 5.05 3.48
N ALA A 32 8.41 6.01 3.35
CA ALA A 32 8.48 7.28 4.06
C ALA A 32 8.39 7.10 5.59
N SER A 33 7.55 6.20 6.09
CA SER A 33 7.43 5.94 7.53
C SER A 33 8.73 5.40 8.13
N VAL A 34 9.41 4.50 7.44
CA VAL A 34 10.74 4.02 7.82
C VAL A 34 11.78 5.13 7.73
N ALA A 35 11.84 5.86 6.62
CA ALA A 35 12.82 6.93 6.40
C ALA A 35 12.72 8.02 7.47
N PHE A 36 11.51 8.50 7.77
CA PHE A 36 11.29 9.50 8.81
C PHE A 36 11.58 8.95 10.22
N MET A 37 11.26 7.69 10.52
CA MET A 37 11.59 7.11 11.82
C MET A 37 13.13 6.96 12.00
N LEU A 38 13.86 6.60 10.95
CA LEU A 38 15.32 6.58 10.98
C LEU A 38 15.92 7.98 11.12
N ALA A 39 15.35 8.98 10.44
CA ALA A 39 15.73 10.38 10.61
C ALA A 39 15.51 10.84 12.06
N HIS A 40 14.39 10.45 12.67
CA HIS A 40 14.14 10.72 14.08
C HIS A 40 15.24 10.16 14.98
N PHE A 41 15.69 8.91 14.77
CA PHE A 41 16.80 8.36 15.57
C PHE A 41 18.14 9.06 15.33
N LYS A 42 18.37 9.60 14.13
CA LYS A 42 19.62 10.31 13.80
C LYS A 42 19.69 11.72 14.38
N TRP A 43 18.58 12.46 14.35
CA TRP A 43 18.54 13.89 14.72
C TRP A 43 17.72 14.20 15.96
N SER A 44 17.01 13.21 16.52
CA SER A 44 16.16 13.33 17.72
C SER A 44 15.05 14.40 17.63
N ASP A 45 14.68 14.81 16.42
CA ASP A 45 13.57 15.74 16.19
C ASP A 45 12.23 14.99 16.17
N LYS A 46 11.32 15.37 17.08
CA LYS A 46 9.98 14.80 17.22
C LYS A 46 9.12 14.98 15.97
N ASN A 47 9.39 16.00 15.15
CA ASN A 47 8.68 16.23 13.88
C ASN A 47 8.88 15.07 12.90
N PHE A 48 10.05 14.42 12.91
CA PHE A 48 10.31 13.24 12.09
C PHE A 48 9.49 12.03 12.56
N ALA A 49 9.44 11.75 13.87
CA ALA A 49 8.62 10.67 14.40
C ALA A 49 7.12 10.89 14.12
N GLN A 50 6.67 12.15 14.18
CA GLN A 50 5.30 12.52 13.83
C GLN A 50 5.04 12.33 12.32
N SER A 51 5.96 12.74 11.46
CA SER A 51 5.87 12.53 10.01
C SER A 51 5.84 11.04 9.64
N ALA A 52 6.62 10.21 10.34
CA ALA A 52 6.59 8.76 10.15
C ALA A 52 5.20 8.17 10.46
N PHE A 53 4.57 8.63 11.53
CA PHE A 53 3.20 8.26 11.86
C PHE A 53 2.18 8.75 10.82
N HIS A 54 2.29 10.00 10.37
CA HIS A 54 1.40 10.54 9.33
C HIS A 54 1.52 9.75 8.03
N ALA A 55 2.73 9.34 7.64
CA ALA A 55 2.93 8.47 6.49
C ALA A 55 2.20 7.12 6.67
N ASN A 56 2.38 6.45 7.81
CA ASN A 56 1.66 5.21 8.11
C ASN A 56 0.13 5.38 8.07
N LEU A 57 -0.39 6.46 8.65
CA LEU A 57 -1.82 6.77 8.64
C LEU A 57 -2.32 7.05 7.21
N LEU A 58 -1.60 7.84 6.41
CA LEU A 58 -1.99 8.12 5.04
C LEU A 58 -1.95 6.85 4.18
N GLY A 59 -0.96 5.96 4.41
CA GLY A 59 -0.90 4.64 3.80
C GLY A 59 -2.14 3.81 4.12
N LEU A 60 -2.59 3.81 5.39
CA LEU A 60 -3.82 3.12 5.80
C LEU A 60 -5.06 3.68 5.08
N LEU A 61 -5.20 5.00 5.00
CA LEU A 61 -6.35 5.63 4.34
C LEU A 61 -6.39 5.29 2.85
N PHE A 62 -5.23 5.21 2.19
CA PHE A 62 -5.14 4.88 0.77
C PHE A 62 -5.33 3.40 0.44
N VAL A 63 -5.41 2.50 1.43
CA VAL A 63 -5.82 1.10 1.17
C VAL A 63 -7.20 1.06 0.50
N VAL A 64 -8.14 1.92 0.91
CA VAL A 64 -9.51 1.93 0.39
C VAL A 64 -9.55 2.16 -1.13
N PRO A 65 -9.00 3.26 -1.67
CA PRO A 65 -8.97 3.47 -3.13
C PRO A 65 -8.12 2.40 -3.84
N VAL A 66 -7.08 1.83 -3.21
CA VAL A 66 -6.30 0.73 -3.79
C VAL A 66 -7.14 -0.53 -3.99
N TYR A 67 -7.99 -0.88 -3.02
CA TYR A 67 -8.89 -2.02 -3.12
C TYR A 67 -9.97 -1.83 -4.17
N ILE A 68 -10.56 -0.63 -4.22
CA ILE A 68 -11.54 -0.31 -5.25
C ILE A 68 -10.91 -0.46 -6.64
N ALA A 69 -9.75 0.16 -6.88
CA ALA A 69 -9.06 0.04 -8.15
C ALA A 69 -8.59 -1.39 -8.45
N GLY A 70 -8.13 -2.12 -7.42
CA GLY A 70 -7.71 -3.51 -7.57
C GLY A 70 -8.85 -4.43 -7.99
N LEU A 71 -10.03 -4.28 -7.40
CA LEU A 71 -11.22 -5.04 -7.77
C LEU A 71 -11.73 -4.68 -9.17
N LEU A 72 -11.72 -3.39 -9.54
CA LEU A 72 -12.09 -2.94 -10.88
C LEU A 72 -11.13 -3.51 -11.94
N ASP A 73 -9.83 -3.40 -11.71
CA ASP A 73 -8.84 -3.91 -12.66
C ASP A 73 -8.85 -5.44 -12.74
N TRP A 74 -9.08 -6.12 -11.62
CA TRP A 74 -9.20 -7.58 -11.57
C TRP A 74 -10.35 -8.08 -12.44
N GLN A 75 -11.50 -7.42 -12.38
CA GLN A 75 -12.65 -7.76 -13.22
C GLN A 75 -12.41 -7.40 -14.69
N GLN A 76 -11.91 -6.19 -14.97
CA GLN A 76 -11.76 -5.68 -16.33
C GLN A 76 -10.64 -6.38 -17.12
N TRP A 77 -9.47 -6.56 -16.52
CA TRP A 77 -8.26 -7.01 -17.23
C TRP A 77 -7.95 -8.49 -17.03
N PHE A 78 -8.43 -9.09 -15.94
CA PHE A 78 -8.19 -10.49 -15.61
C PHE A 78 -9.47 -11.33 -15.62
N GLY A 79 -10.62 -10.74 -16.02
CA GLY A 79 -11.90 -11.45 -16.11
C GLY A 79 -12.40 -12.02 -14.78
N GLY A 80 -11.88 -11.54 -13.65
CA GLY A 80 -12.16 -12.12 -12.33
C GLY A 80 -11.45 -13.45 -12.05
N ASP A 81 -10.40 -13.80 -12.81
CA ASP A 81 -9.68 -15.07 -12.61
C ASP A 81 -8.84 -15.06 -11.32
N LEU A 82 -8.80 -16.19 -10.62
CA LEU A 82 -8.09 -16.37 -9.36
C LEU A 82 -6.78 -17.13 -9.56
N THR A 83 -5.82 -16.47 -10.18
CA THR A 83 -4.46 -17.01 -10.31
C THR A 83 -3.74 -17.02 -8.94
N GLY A 84 -2.73 -17.87 -8.80
CA GLY A 84 -1.95 -17.95 -7.56
C GLY A 84 -1.37 -16.60 -7.11
N LEU A 85 -0.88 -15.80 -8.05
CA LEU A 85 -0.36 -14.45 -7.78
C LEU A 85 -1.46 -13.48 -7.34
N ILE A 86 -2.66 -13.54 -7.93
CA ILE A 86 -3.80 -12.71 -7.51
C ILE A 86 -4.21 -13.05 -6.07
N ILE A 87 -4.26 -14.34 -5.72
CA ILE A 87 -4.57 -14.79 -4.36
C ILE A 87 -3.53 -14.27 -3.37
N VAL A 88 -2.24 -14.40 -3.68
CA VAL A 88 -1.14 -13.85 -2.84
C VAL A 88 -1.35 -12.35 -2.62
N LYS A 89 -1.68 -11.58 -3.67
CA LYS A 89 -1.90 -10.14 -3.55
C LYS A 89 -3.11 -9.79 -2.69
N MET A 90 -4.21 -10.53 -2.79
CA MET A 90 -5.39 -10.32 -1.94
C MET A 90 -5.07 -10.59 -0.47
N ILE A 91 -4.40 -11.70 -0.16
CA ILE A 91 -4.00 -12.05 1.21
C ILE A 91 -3.04 -11.01 1.77
N PHE A 92 -1.97 -10.68 1.05
CA PHE A 92 -0.99 -9.70 1.50
C PHE A 92 -1.55 -8.27 1.57
N GLY A 93 -2.55 -7.93 0.76
CA GLY A 93 -3.29 -6.68 0.88
C GLY A 93 -3.98 -6.57 2.24
N VAL A 94 -4.70 -7.63 2.64
CA VAL A 94 -5.37 -7.70 3.96
C VAL A 94 -4.34 -7.63 5.08
N ILE A 95 -3.24 -8.37 4.98
CA ILE A 95 -2.14 -8.34 5.95
C ILE A 95 -1.55 -6.93 6.06
N LEU A 96 -1.29 -6.25 4.93
CA LEU A 96 -0.78 -4.88 4.92
C LEU A 96 -1.75 -3.92 5.64
N THR A 97 -3.04 -4.07 5.37
CA THR A 97 -4.10 -3.25 6.00
C THR A 97 -4.09 -3.41 7.51
N ILE A 98 -4.05 -4.66 7.99
CA ILE A 98 -3.99 -4.97 9.42
C ILE A 98 -2.70 -4.40 10.02
N ALA A 99 -1.56 -4.54 9.34
CA ALA A 99 -0.28 -4.03 9.82
C ALA A 99 -0.26 -2.50 9.91
N LEU A 100 -0.78 -1.79 8.91
CA LEU A 100 -0.93 -0.33 8.91
C LEU A 100 -1.86 0.13 10.05
N ALA A 101 -3.01 -0.52 10.22
CA ALA A 101 -3.96 -0.24 11.30
C ALA A 101 -3.36 -0.52 12.68
N TYR A 102 -2.61 -1.62 12.81
CA TYR A 102 -1.85 -1.94 14.02
C TYR A 102 -0.82 -0.85 14.32
N GLY A 103 -0.08 -0.38 13.31
CA GLY A 103 0.87 0.72 13.43
C GLY A 103 0.24 2.01 13.95
N VAL A 104 -0.97 2.34 13.48
CA VAL A 104 -1.74 3.48 14.00
C VAL A 104 -2.14 3.23 15.45
N TRP A 105 -2.73 2.08 15.74
CA TRP A 105 -3.22 1.73 17.08
C TRP A 105 -2.12 1.71 18.13
N ILE A 106 -0.97 1.07 17.87
CA ILE A 106 0.11 1.03 18.86
C ILE A 106 0.70 2.42 19.13
N LYS A 107 0.69 3.32 18.14
CA LYS A 107 1.11 4.71 18.35
C LYS A 107 0.16 5.42 19.33
N THR A 108 -1.16 5.23 19.18
CA THR A 108 -2.14 5.83 20.10
C THR A 108 -2.08 5.22 21.51
N GLN A 109 -1.59 3.99 21.65
CA GLN A 109 -1.30 3.36 22.94
C GLN A 109 0.05 3.77 23.55
N GLY A 110 0.79 4.70 22.94
CA GLY A 110 2.06 5.18 23.46
C GLY A 110 3.24 4.21 23.27
N ALA A 111 3.20 3.36 22.23
CA ALA A 111 4.32 2.48 21.91
C ALA A 111 5.64 3.24 21.73
N SER A 112 6.74 2.60 22.15
CA SER A 112 8.08 3.15 21.96
C SER A 112 8.45 3.29 20.48
N GLU A 113 9.32 4.24 20.18
CA GLU A 113 9.81 4.49 18.81
C GLU A 113 10.49 3.27 18.20
N LYS A 114 11.21 2.47 19.01
CA LYS A 114 11.81 1.21 18.56
C LYS A 114 10.74 0.20 18.11
N LYS A 115 9.64 0.08 18.88
CA LYS A 115 8.53 -0.80 18.51
C LYS A 115 7.85 -0.31 17.22
N LEU A 116 7.64 1.00 17.09
CA LEU A 116 7.09 1.60 15.87
C LEU A 116 7.99 1.36 14.65
N LEU A 117 9.31 1.51 14.78
CA LEU A 117 10.25 1.23 13.70
C LEU A 117 10.16 -0.22 13.23
N ILE A 118 10.12 -1.19 14.15
CA ILE A 118 9.97 -2.61 13.81
C ILE A 118 8.66 -2.83 13.04
N THR A 119 7.57 -2.22 13.49
CA THR A 119 6.29 -2.28 12.78
C THR A 119 6.38 -1.66 11.38
N TYR A 120 7.02 -0.50 11.21
CA TYR A 120 7.18 0.14 9.90
C TYR A 120 8.09 -0.67 8.96
N LEU A 121 9.13 -1.31 9.48
CA LEU A 121 9.96 -2.24 8.70
C LEU A 121 9.18 -3.48 8.25
N ALA A 122 8.30 -4.03 9.10
CA ALA A 122 7.43 -5.13 8.73
C ALA A 122 6.43 -4.71 7.62
N ILE A 123 5.83 -3.52 7.73
CA ILE A 123 4.95 -2.93 6.71
C ILE A 123 5.69 -2.74 5.39
N LEU A 124 6.94 -2.27 5.44
CA LEU A 124 7.79 -2.15 4.26
C LEU A 124 8.09 -3.52 3.63
N GLY A 125 8.38 -4.54 4.44
CA GLY A 125 8.59 -5.91 3.96
C GLY A 125 7.36 -6.49 3.26
N ILE A 126 6.17 -6.34 3.86
CA ILE A 126 4.89 -6.73 3.26
C ILE A 126 4.66 -5.99 1.93
N SER A 127 4.95 -4.68 1.90
CA SER A 127 4.86 -3.87 0.68
C SER A 127 5.82 -4.36 -0.41
N GLY A 128 7.01 -4.82 -0.02
CA GLY A 128 7.97 -5.44 -0.93
C GLY A 128 7.45 -6.73 -1.58
N VAL A 129 6.79 -7.62 -0.80
CA VAL A 129 6.16 -8.84 -1.34
C VAL A 129 5.03 -8.50 -2.32
N LEU A 130 4.22 -7.48 -1.99
CA LEU A 130 3.17 -6.98 -2.89
C LEU A 130 3.75 -6.37 -4.18
N GLY A 131 4.85 -5.64 -4.07
CA GLY A 131 5.56 -5.07 -5.23
C GLY A 131 6.15 -6.16 -6.12
N TYR A 132 6.82 -7.15 -5.53
CA TYR A 132 7.37 -8.30 -6.25
C TYR A 132 6.29 -9.09 -6.97
N SER A 133 5.23 -9.50 -6.26
CA SER A 133 4.10 -10.23 -6.88
C SER A 133 3.37 -9.41 -7.94
N GLY A 134 3.36 -8.08 -7.83
CA GLY A 134 2.88 -7.19 -8.88
C GLY A 134 3.76 -7.18 -10.13
N GLY A 135 5.08 -7.17 -9.95
CA GLY A 135 6.04 -7.30 -11.04
C GLY A 135 5.94 -8.65 -11.74
N GLU A 136 5.89 -9.74 -10.99
CA GLU A 136 5.72 -11.10 -11.55
C GLU A 136 4.41 -11.23 -12.33
N LEU A 137 3.31 -10.64 -11.87
CA LEU A 137 2.04 -10.71 -12.59
C LEU A 137 2.09 -9.99 -13.96
N LEU A 138 2.94 -8.96 -14.10
CA LEU A 138 3.04 -8.16 -15.33
C LEU A 138 4.18 -8.61 -16.26
N TYR A 139 5.26 -9.14 -15.69
CA TYR A 139 6.51 -9.42 -16.41
C TYR A 139 7.00 -10.87 -16.26
N GLY A 140 6.49 -11.61 -15.28
CA GLY A 140 6.83 -13.01 -15.04
C GLY A 140 6.02 -13.89 -15.99
N GLY A 141 6.64 -14.22 -17.13
CA GLY A 141 6.12 -15.17 -18.11
C GLY A 141 5.98 -16.58 -17.57
#